data_AF-A0A8H5ZFD5-F1
#
_entry.id   AF-A0A8H5ZFD5-F1
#
_cell.length_a   1.000
_cell.length_b   1.000
_cell.length_c   1.000
_cell.angle_alpha   90.00
_cell.angle_beta   90.00
_cell.angle_gamma   90.00
#
_symmetry.space_group_name_H-M   'P 1'
#
loop_
_entity.id
_entity.type
_entity.pdbx_description
1 polymer ?
#
loop_
_entity_poly.entity_id
_entity_poly.type
_entity_poly.pdbx_seq_one_letter_code
_entity_poly.pdbx_strand_id
1 'polypeptide(L)'
;MPPIELRITKNVLHILHEILRLECSSSRSLRLSDVVLIAIDFEGINTIKRGFAQKNDCQVGLAILDTKEINKVSPAKLISTYNFATGSPSYLRKASEKFIFGETITIHPSDIVDRIQSFIPPARNIVFVGHGIIRDLGVLRALDFQTPAVLDTFQVAYKVFGFWAGSLSDLLLLLECSFNRFHCAGKDANFTQQRDQAGGDRDTLAILQQIPTCPIPRWVDLEVRAMEKREKRRERSRKYQSKTWSKEKQEKIRAARKLKKEDITNILF
;
A
#
# COMPACT_ATOMS: atom_id res chain seq x y z
N MET A 1 6.53 -12.29 30.23
CA MET A 1 5.53 -11.21 30.39
C MET A 1 4.43 -11.41 29.37
N PRO A 2 3.14 -11.26 29.72
CA PRO A 2 2.05 -11.41 28.77
C PRO A 2 2.03 -10.24 27.76
N PRO A 3 1.61 -10.45 26.50
CA PRO A 3 1.44 -9.39 25.52
C PRO A 3 0.40 -8.37 26.00
N ILE A 4 0.65 -7.08 25.78
CA ILE A 4 -0.32 -6.03 26.10
C ILE A 4 -1.46 -6.12 25.09
N GLU A 5 -2.66 -6.48 25.53
CA GLU A 5 -3.89 -6.14 24.83
C GLU A 5 -4.02 -4.61 24.82
N LEU A 6 -3.60 -3.97 23.73
CA LEU A 6 -3.96 -2.60 23.42
C LEU A 6 -5.47 -2.59 23.13
N ARG A 7 -6.28 -2.47 24.18
CA ARG A 7 -7.69 -2.12 24.04
C ARG A 7 -7.73 -0.76 23.36
N ILE A 8 -8.18 -0.75 22.10
CA ILE A 8 -8.41 0.44 21.29
C ILE A 8 -9.64 1.16 21.88
N THR A 9 -9.49 1.75 23.07
CA THR A 9 -10.52 2.56 23.74
C THR A 9 -10.06 4.00 23.93
N LYS A 10 -8.77 4.31 23.72
CA LYS A 10 -8.26 5.68 23.70
C LYS A 10 -8.36 6.29 22.30
N ASN A 11 -8.44 7.62 22.23
CA ASN A 11 -8.37 8.36 20.96
C ASN A 11 -7.12 7.91 20.20
N VAL A 12 -7.28 7.46 18.95
CA VAL A 12 -6.16 6.97 18.12
C VAL A 12 -5.05 8.01 18.03
N LEU A 13 -5.41 9.30 18.02
CA LEU A 13 -4.48 10.41 18.09
C LEU A 13 -3.65 10.40 19.39
N HIS A 14 -4.27 10.07 20.52
CA HIS A 14 -3.58 9.93 21.80
C HIS A 14 -2.57 8.79 21.78
N ILE A 15 -2.92 7.65 21.21
CA ILE A 15 -2.02 6.50 21.06
C ILE A 15 -0.81 6.88 20.20
N LEU A 16 -1.03 7.60 19.10
CA LEU A 16 0.04 8.13 18.25
C LEU A 16 0.94 9.11 18.99
N HIS A 17 0.31 10.03 19.73
CA HIS A 17 1.03 10.95 20.57
C HIS A 17 1.87 10.23 21.64
N GLU A 18 1.38 9.13 22.21
CA GLU A 18 2.10 8.36 23.22
C GLU A 18 3.26 7.54 22.60
N ILE A 19 3.03 6.93 21.42
CA ILE A 19 4.03 6.12 20.69
C ILE A 19 5.22 6.95 20.26
N LEU A 20 4.95 8.11 19.67
CA LEU A 20 5.99 8.95 19.06
C LEU A 20 6.64 9.88 20.08
N ARG A 21 6.17 9.89 21.35
CA ARG A 21 6.63 10.75 22.46
C ARG A 21 6.24 12.23 22.32
N LEU A 22 4.98 12.47 21.98
CA LEU A 22 4.44 13.77 21.58
C LEU A 22 3.73 14.51 22.72
N GLU A 23 3.34 13.81 23.78
CA GLU A 23 2.72 14.42 24.96
C GLU A 23 3.76 14.90 25.99
N CYS A 24 3.54 16.11 26.51
CA CYS A 24 4.35 16.72 27.57
C CYS A 24 3.86 16.33 28.99
N SER A 25 2.85 15.46 29.11
CA SER A 25 2.22 15.14 30.39
C SER A 25 3.00 14.10 31.22
N SER A 26 3.00 14.32 32.53
CA SER A 26 3.65 13.56 33.60
C SER A 26 3.23 12.07 33.73
N SER A 27 2.30 11.59 32.91
CA SER A 27 1.93 10.18 32.82
C SER A 27 2.64 9.52 31.64
N ARG A 28 3.96 9.40 31.73
CA ARG A 28 4.74 8.61 30.76
C ARG A 28 4.43 7.13 30.99
N SER A 29 3.54 6.55 30.19
CA SER A 29 3.57 5.09 30.03
C SER A 29 4.86 4.76 29.28
N LEU A 30 5.89 4.38 30.03
CA LEU A 30 7.20 3.96 29.52
C LEU A 30 7.11 2.86 28.44
N ARG A 31 5.95 2.22 28.26
CA ARG A 31 5.74 1.05 27.39
C ARG A 31 5.52 1.38 25.92
N LEU A 32 4.93 2.54 25.55
CA LEU A 32 4.62 2.85 24.14
C LEU A 32 5.77 3.57 23.41
N SER A 33 6.74 4.09 24.16
CA SER A 33 7.97 4.67 23.63
C SER A 33 8.94 3.66 23.00
N ASP A 34 8.61 2.36 23.14
CA ASP A 34 9.35 1.21 22.67
C ASP A 34 8.43 0.33 21.79
N VAL A 35 8.15 0.84 20.59
CA VAL A 35 7.18 0.27 19.66
C VAL A 35 7.83 0.07 18.30
N VAL A 36 7.45 -1.02 17.63
CA VAL A 36 7.73 -1.23 16.21
C VAL A 36 6.43 -1.07 15.45
N LEU A 37 6.38 -0.04 14.60
CA LEU A 37 5.29 0.18 13.68
C LEU A 37 5.56 -0.64 12.42
N ILE A 38 4.61 -1.51 12.06
CA ILE A 38 4.69 -2.35 10.87
C ILE A 38 3.50 -2.00 10.00
N ALA A 39 3.70 -1.14 9.00
CA ALA A 39 2.70 -0.92 7.98
C ALA A 39 2.58 -2.16 7.09
N ILE A 40 1.35 -2.60 6.85
CA ILE A 40 1.04 -3.79 6.06
C ILE A 40 -0.02 -3.48 5.00
N ASP A 41 0.19 -4.03 3.81
CA ASP A 41 -0.77 -3.97 2.71
C ASP A 41 -0.75 -5.30 1.94
N PHE A 42 -1.89 -5.70 1.40
CA PHE A 42 -2.00 -6.91 0.57
C PHE A 42 -2.60 -6.61 -0.81
N GLU A 43 -1.96 -7.16 -1.85
CA GLU A 43 -2.54 -7.23 -3.19
C GLU A 43 -2.98 -8.65 -3.51
N GLY A 44 -4.07 -8.81 -4.26
CA GLY A 44 -4.62 -10.13 -4.56
C GLY A 44 -5.34 -10.80 -3.37
N ILE A 45 -5.93 -10.00 -2.48
CA ILE A 45 -6.68 -10.42 -1.27
C ILE A 45 -7.60 -11.63 -1.48
N ASN A 46 -8.36 -11.64 -2.57
CA ASN A 46 -9.30 -12.71 -2.87
C ASN A 46 -8.62 -14.06 -3.18
N THR A 47 -7.38 -14.01 -3.67
CA THR A 47 -6.55 -15.19 -3.89
C THR A 47 -6.20 -15.83 -2.55
N ILE A 48 -5.73 -15.01 -1.60
CA ILE A 48 -5.31 -15.45 -0.27
C ILE A 48 -6.52 -15.99 0.51
N LYS A 49 -7.63 -15.26 0.53
CA LYS A 49 -8.86 -15.67 1.23
C LYS A 49 -9.48 -16.97 0.73
N ARG A 50 -9.18 -17.39 -0.50
CA ARG A 50 -9.62 -18.66 -1.07
C ARG A 50 -8.56 -19.77 -0.94
N GLY A 51 -7.53 -19.57 -0.13
CA GLY A 51 -6.47 -20.55 0.08
C GLY A 51 -5.72 -20.92 -1.20
N PHE A 52 -5.55 -19.97 -2.12
CA PHE A 52 -4.80 -20.18 -3.37
C PHE A 52 -5.38 -21.25 -4.32
N ALA A 53 -6.66 -21.62 -4.18
CA ALA A 53 -7.27 -22.73 -4.91
C ALA A 53 -7.30 -22.60 -6.46
N GLN A 54 -7.18 -21.38 -7.00
CA GLN A 54 -7.33 -21.12 -8.45
C GLN A 54 -6.22 -20.25 -9.05
N LYS A 55 -5.55 -19.45 -8.21
CA LYS A 55 -4.52 -18.49 -8.62
C LYS A 55 -3.52 -18.38 -7.48
N ASN A 56 -2.29 -18.03 -7.81
CA ASN A 56 -1.24 -17.77 -6.83
C ASN A 56 -0.78 -16.31 -6.83
N ASP A 57 -1.35 -15.46 -7.70
CA ASP A 57 -0.97 -14.05 -7.81
C ASP A 57 -1.42 -13.27 -6.56
N CYS A 58 -0.47 -12.91 -5.70
CA CYS A 58 -0.66 -11.98 -4.59
C CYS A 58 0.66 -11.31 -4.17
N GLN A 59 0.56 -10.22 -3.41
CA GLN A 59 1.70 -9.60 -2.73
C GLN A 59 1.35 -9.31 -1.27
N VAL A 60 2.38 -9.32 -0.42
CA VAL A 60 2.34 -8.70 0.90
C VAL A 60 3.47 -7.69 1.00
N GLY A 61 3.09 -6.49 1.42
CA GLY A 61 4.00 -5.37 1.63
C GLY A 61 4.17 -5.11 3.10
N LEU A 62 5.42 -4.85 3.51
CA LEU A 62 5.74 -4.46 4.86
C LEU A 62 6.60 -3.20 4.82
N ALA A 63 6.28 -2.22 5.66
CA ALA A 63 7.19 -1.11 5.97
C ALA A 63 7.34 -0.96 7.48
N ILE A 64 8.58 -0.97 7.94
CA ILE A 64 8.92 -1.12 9.35
C ILE A 64 9.61 0.14 9.83
N LEU A 65 9.09 0.69 10.92
CA LEU A 65 9.66 1.80 11.66
C LEU A 65 9.87 1.36 13.13
N ASP A 66 11.13 1.19 13.54
CA ASP A 66 11.47 0.97 14.95
C ASP A 66 11.68 2.34 15.62
N THR A 67 10.85 2.68 16.60
CA THR A 67 10.92 3.98 17.27
C THR A 67 12.22 4.18 18.07
N LYS A 68 12.96 3.10 18.39
CA LYS A 68 14.28 3.20 19.03
C LYS A 68 15.36 3.72 18.09
N GLU A 69 15.17 3.63 16.78
CA GLU A 69 16.18 4.00 15.79
C GLU A 69 16.04 5.44 15.31
N ILE A 70 14.96 6.14 15.66
CA ILE A 70 14.65 7.52 15.24
C ILE A 70 15.84 8.48 15.42
N ASN A 71 16.54 8.39 16.56
CA ASN A 71 17.67 9.26 16.87
C ASN A 71 19.04 8.62 16.58
N LYS A 72 19.07 7.42 15.99
CA LYS A 72 20.31 6.65 15.75
C LYS A 72 20.65 6.52 14.28
N VAL A 73 19.64 6.49 13.41
CA VAL A 73 19.83 6.34 11.96
C VAL A 73 19.37 7.59 11.22
N SER A 74 19.88 7.77 10.00
CA SER A 74 19.41 8.86 9.15
C SER A 74 17.94 8.68 8.76
N PRO A 75 17.17 9.77 8.57
CA PRO A 75 15.76 9.70 8.17
C PRO A 75 15.51 8.78 6.96
N ALA A 76 16.39 8.82 5.96
CA ALA A 76 16.31 8.01 4.74
C ALA A 76 16.43 6.50 4.98
N LYS A 77 16.98 6.07 6.12
CA LYS A 77 17.13 4.66 6.51
C LYS A 77 16.16 4.24 7.62
N LEU A 78 15.33 5.17 8.08
CA LEU A 78 14.49 4.95 9.25
C LEU A 78 13.32 4.00 8.97
N ILE A 79 12.87 3.93 7.71
CA ILE A 79 11.83 3.01 7.26
C ILE A 79 12.45 1.94 6.36
N SER A 80 12.43 0.69 6.81
CA SER A 80 12.80 -0.46 5.99
C SER A 80 11.56 -1.03 5.31
N THR A 81 11.64 -1.28 4.00
CA THR A 81 10.46 -1.68 3.21
C THR A 81 10.71 -2.96 2.44
N TYR A 82 9.74 -3.87 2.47
CA TYR A 82 9.80 -5.17 1.85
C TYR A 82 8.55 -5.41 1.01
N ASN A 83 8.73 -6.07 -0.13
CA ASN A 83 7.62 -6.53 -0.96
C ASN A 83 7.83 -8.01 -1.26
N PHE A 84 6.94 -8.86 -0.77
CA PHE A 84 6.93 -10.29 -1.08
C PHE A 84 5.83 -10.58 -2.09
N ALA A 85 6.13 -11.41 -3.08
CA ALA A 85 5.20 -11.74 -4.15
C ALA A 85 5.18 -13.23 -4.45
N THR A 86 4.01 -13.72 -4.83
CA THR A 86 3.82 -15.07 -5.38
C THR A 86 2.95 -14.99 -6.63
N GLY A 87 2.98 -16.03 -7.46
CA GLY A 87 2.17 -16.13 -8.67
C GLY A 87 2.95 -16.32 -9.97
N SER A 88 2.30 -15.97 -11.07
CA SER A 88 2.83 -16.16 -12.42
C SER A 88 4.07 -15.29 -12.69
N PRO A 89 4.99 -15.72 -13.58
CA PRO A 89 6.16 -14.91 -13.95
C PRO A 89 5.79 -13.51 -14.45
N SER A 90 4.64 -13.39 -15.12
CA SER A 90 4.13 -12.10 -15.61
C SER A 90 3.68 -11.16 -14.48
N TYR A 91 3.15 -11.73 -13.40
CA TYR A 91 2.73 -10.99 -12.21
C TYR A 91 3.94 -10.56 -11.39
N LEU A 92 4.87 -11.47 -11.14
CA LEU A 92 6.12 -11.20 -10.42
C LEU A 92 6.92 -10.10 -11.10
N ARG A 93 7.08 -10.15 -12.43
CA ARG A 93 7.76 -9.08 -13.18
C ARG A 93 7.09 -7.72 -12.97
N LYS A 94 5.75 -7.65 -13.01
CA LYS A 94 5.01 -6.41 -12.78
C LYS A 94 5.14 -5.91 -11.34
N ALA A 95 5.20 -6.81 -10.36
CA ALA A 95 5.43 -6.46 -8.96
C ALA A 95 6.83 -5.83 -8.81
N SER A 96 7.87 -6.48 -9.33
CA SER A 96 9.25 -5.98 -9.32
C SER A 96 9.39 -4.62 -10.04
N GLU A 97 8.77 -4.44 -11.21
CA GLU A 97 8.81 -3.16 -11.95
C GLU A 97 8.11 -2.00 -11.22
N LYS A 98 7.23 -2.29 -10.27
CA LYS A 98 6.48 -1.29 -9.51
C LYS A 98 7.05 -1.00 -8.14
N PHE A 99 7.87 -1.91 -7.59
CA PHE A 99 8.49 -1.74 -6.29
C PHE A 99 9.74 -0.88 -6.43
N ILE A 100 9.76 0.26 -5.75
CA ILE A 100 10.82 1.29 -5.90
C ILE A 100 11.71 1.43 -4.65
N PHE A 101 11.36 0.74 -3.56
CA PHE A 101 12.07 0.81 -2.28
C PHE A 101 13.01 -0.39 -2.04
N GLY A 102 13.25 -1.19 -3.09
CA GLY A 102 14.10 -2.37 -3.02
C GLY A 102 13.75 -3.38 -4.10
N GLU A 103 14.02 -4.65 -3.82
CA GLU A 103 13.68 -5.78 -4.70
C GLU A 103 12.43 -6.50 -4.21
N THR A 104 11.59 -6.95 -5.15
CA THR A 104 10.47 -7.83 -4.81
C THR A 104 11.00 -9.24 -4.61
N ILE A 105 10.76 -9.80 -3.43
CA ILE A 105 11.21 -11.14 -3.05
C ILE A 105 10.11 -12.13 -3.46
N THR A 106 10.47 -13.09 -4.32
CA THR A 106 9.54 -14.15 -4.72
C THR A 106 9.48 -15.20 -3.61
N ILE A 107 8.26 -15.55 -3.19
CA ILE A 107 8.01 -16.53 -2.12
C ILE A 107 6.95 -17.55 -2.54
N HIS A 108 6.91 -18.70 -1.86
CA HIS A 108 5.80 -19.62 -1.98
C HIS A 108 4.59 -19.13 -1.17
N PRO A 109 3.34 -19.41 -1.56
CA PRO A 109 2.17 -19.02 -0.77
C PRO A 109 2.20 -19.48 0.69
N SER A 110 2.77 -20.66 0.96
CA SER A 110 2.95 -21.19 2.32
C SER A 110 3.84 -20.31 3.21
N ASP A 111 4.76 -19.55 2.60
CA ASP A 111 5.78 -18.81 3.33
C ASP A 111 5.27 -17.43 3.78
N ILE A 112 4.07 -17.01 3.35
CA ILE A 112 3.56 -15.65 3.62
C ILE A 112 3.52 -15.37 5.12
N VAL A 113 3.00 -16.31 5.90
CA VAL A 113 2.90 -16.18 7.37
C VAL A 113 4.29 -16.10 7.99
N ASP A 114 5.19 -17.01 7.62
CA ASP A 114 6.55 -17.05 8.14
C ASP A 114 7.32 -15.76 7.81
N ARG A 115 7.09 -15.20 6.61
CA ARG A 115 7.70 -13.92 6.22
C ARG A 115 7.18 -12.78 7.09
N ILE A 116 5.87 -12.65 7.29
CA ILE A 116 5.31 -11.60 8.16
C ILE A 116 5.87 -11.77 9.59
N GLN A 117 5.87 -12.99 10.11
CA GLN A 117 6.34 -13.31 11.47
C GLN A 117 7.82 -12.99 11.65
N SER A 118 8.66 -13.20 10.63
CA SER A 118 10.10 -12.94 10.69
C SER A 118 10.45 -11.46 10.94
N PHE A 119 9.53 -10.53 10.68
CA PHE A 119 9.70 -9.10 10.94
C PHE A 119 9.08 -8.63 12.25
N ILE A 120 8.51 -9.54 13.03
CA ILE A 120 7.98 -9.24 14.35
C ILE A 120 9.06 -9.55 15.39
N PRO A 121 9.75 -8.54 15.94
CA PRO A 121 10.76 -8.78 16.95
C PRO A 121 10.11 -9.36 18.22
N PRO A 122 10.70 -10.40 18.80
CA PRO A 122 10.20 -10.99 20.04
C PRO A 122 10.28 -9.96 21.17
N ALA A 123 9.28 -9.99 22.07
CA ALA A 123 9.22 -9.15 23.28
C ALA A 123 9.22 -7.62 23.05
N ARG A 124 8.84 -7.16 21.85
CA ARG A 124 8.59 -5.74 21.57
C ARG A 124 7.09 -5.48 21.43
N ASN A 125 6.67 -4.23 21.66
CA ASN A 125 5.31 -3.82 21.37
C ASN A 125 5.16 -3.58 19.86
N ILE A 126 4.24 -4.28 19.22
CA ILE A 126 4.01 -4.19 17.78
C ILE A 126 2.68 -3.50 17.54
N VAL A 127 2.66 -2.57 16.60
CA VAL A 127 1.43 -1.97 16.08
C VAL A 127 1.44 -2.13 14.57
N PHE A 128 0.43 -2.81 14.05
CA PHE A 128 0.18 -2.87 12.63
C PHE A 128 -0.47 -1.60 12.15
N VAL A 129 0.06 -1.03 11.08
CA VAL A 129 -0.43 0.21 10.47
C VAL A 129 -1.01 -0.11 9.10
N GLY A 130 -2.14 0.48 8.75
CA GLY A 130 -2.71 0.34 7.41
C GLY A 130 -3.60 1.52 7.05
N HIS A 131 -4.07 1.57 5.80
CA HIS A 131 -5.02 2.58 5.35
C HIS A 131 -6.31 1.90 4.89
N GLY A 132 -7.36 1.98 5.71
CA GLY A 132 -8.57 1.18 5.50
C GLY A 132 -8.30 -0.31 5.77
N ILE A 133 -7.50 -0.58 6.81
CA ILE A 133 -6.83 -1.87 7.08
C ILE A 133 -7.78 -3.05 7.29
N ILE A 134 -9.10 -2.82 7.44
CA ILE A 134 -10.12 -3.86 7.64
C ILE A 134 -10.01 -4.98 6.59
N ARG A 135 -9.65 -4.64 5.34
CA ARG A 135 -9.48 -5.63 4.26
C ARG A 135 -8.27 -6.54 4.50
N ASP A 136 -7.15 -5.95 4.89
CA ASP A 136 -5.89 -6.61 5.23
C ASP A 136 -6.01 -7.46 6.50
N LEU A 137 -6.74 -6.97 7.51
CA LEU A 137 -7.08 -7.78 8.69
C LEU A 137 -7.90 -9.02 8.32
N GLY A 138 -8.77 -8.91 7.33
CA GLY A 138 -9.48 -10.05 6.78
C GLY A 138 -8.58 -11.05 6.06
N VAL A 139 -7.44 -10.60 5.51
CA VAL A 139 -6.41 -11.49 4.93
C VAL A 139 -5.63 -12.19 6.03
N LEU A 140 -5.14 -11.43 7.02
CA LEU A 140 -4.41 -11.97 8.16
C LEU A 140 -5.22 -13.06 8.88
N ARG A 141 -6.52 -12.83 9.08
CA ARG A 141 -7.41 -13.85 9.64
C ARG A 141 -7.52 -15.10 8.77
N ALA A 142 -7.59 -14.95 7.45
CA ALA A 142 -7.65 -16.09 6.53
C ALA A 142 -6.33 -16.88 6.48
N LEU A 143 -5.22 -16.25 6.86
CA LEU A 143 -3.90 -16.87 7.03
C LEU A 143 -3.68 -17.45 8.44
N ASP A 144 -4.70 -17.44 9.30
CA ASP A 144 -4.61 -17.82 10.71
C ASP A 144 -3.53 -17.03 11.50
N PHE A 145 -3.33 -15.77 11.10
CA PHE A 145 -2.32 -14.90 11.70
C PHE A 145 -2.89 -14.12 12.88
N GLN A 146 -2.26 -14.26 14.06
CA GLN A 146 -2.62 -13.48 15.23
C GLN A 146 -2.21 -12.02 15.05
N THR A 147 -3.20 -11.14 14.89
CA THR A 147 -2.94 -9.72 14.65
C THR A 147 -2.64 -8.99 15.97
N PRO A 148 -1.54 -8.22 16.05
CA PRO A 148 -1.26 -7.37 17.22
C PRO A 148 -2.19 -6.15 17.25
N ALA A 149 -1.83 -5.11 18.01
CA ALA A 149 -2.54 -3.84 18.01
C ALA A 149 -2.58 -3.24 16.59
N VAL A 150 -3.65 -2.51 16.26
CA VAL A 150 -3.88 -1.98 14.92
C VAL A 150 -4.13 -0.48 14.93
N LEU A 151 -3.52 0.21 13.98
CA LEU A 151 -3.69 1.60 13.68
C LEU A 151 -4.20 1.77 12.23
N ASP A 152 -5.41 2.31 12.08
CA ASP A 152 -5.98 2.61 10.78
C ASP A 152 -5.81 4.10 10.44
N THR A 153 -4.88 4.42 9.54
CA THR A 153 -4.57 5.79 9.11
C THR A 153 -5.74 6.46 8.39
N PHE A 154 -6.69 5.69 7.86
CA PHE A 154 -7.94 6.21 7.30
C PHE A 154 -8.82 6.80 8.40
N GLN A 155 -8.97 6.08 9.52
CA GLN A 155 -9.71 6.56 10.69
C GLN A 155 -9.01 7.74 11.35
N VAL A 156 -7.66 7.72 11.41
CA VAL A 156 -6.87 8.86 11.89
C VAL A 156 -7.12 10.08 11.02
N ALA A 157 -7.04 9.94 9.69
CA ALA A 157 -7.27 11.04 8.76
C ALA A 157 -8.64 11.68 8.97
N TYR A 158 -9.68 10.86 9.05
CA TYR A 158 -11.04 11.34 9.27
C TYR A 158 -11.16 12.17 10.55
N LYS A 159 -10.55 11.71 11.65
CA LYS A 159 -10.57 12.43 12.93
C LYS A 159 -9.76 13.72 12.92
N VAL A 160 -8.62 13.75 12.24
CA VAL A 160 -7.73 14.93 12.21
C VAL A 160 -8.25 16.01 11.27
N PHE A 161 -8.66 15.62 10.06
CA PHE A 161 -8.99 16.58 9.01
C PHE A 161 -10.49 16.92 8.98
N GLY A 162 -11.34 16.14 9.66
CA GLY A 162 -12.79 16.39 9.70
C GLY A 162 -13.51 16.11 8.38
N PHE A 163 -12.81 15.57 7.38
CA PHE A 163 -13.38 15.17 6.10
C PHE A 163 -12.76 13.87 5.58
N TRP A 164 -13.42 13.29 4.58
CA TRP A 164 -13.13 11.97 4.05
C TRP A 164 -12.04 12.05 2.97
N ALA A 165 -10.82 11.62 3.28
CA ALA A 165 -9.82 11.28 2.28
C ALA A 165 -10.04 9.82 1.87
N GLY A 166 -10.76 9.61 0.77
CA GLY A 166 -11.30 8.30 0.37
C GLY A 166 -10.25 7.28 -0.09
N SER A 167 -9.05 7.72 -0.47
CA SER A 167 -7.93 6.86 -0.84
C SER A 167 -6.61 7.31 -0.22
N LEU A 168 -5.65 6.38 -0.14
CA LEU A 168 -4.28 6.68 0.27
C LEU A 168 -3.66 7.77 -0.64
N SER A 169 -4.04 7.82 -1.91
CA SER A 169 -3.58 8.85 -2.85
C SER A 169 -4.09 10.24 -2.49
N ASP A 170 -5.40 10.38 -2.22
CA ASP A 170 -6.02 11.66 -1.84
C ASP A 170 -5.37 12.19 -0.57
N LEU A 171 -5.04 11.27 0.33
CA LEU A 171 -4.43 11.54 1.59
C LEU A 171 -2.98 12.01 1.48
N LEU A 172 -2.20 11.42 0.58
CA LEU A 172 -0.83 11.86 0.31
C LEU A 172 -0.82 13.21 -0.41
N LEU A 173 -1.76 13.45 -1.32
CA LEU A 173 -1.95 14.75 -1.96
C LEU A 173 -2.28 15.85 -0.95
N LEU A 174 -3.19 15.57 -0.01
CA LEU A 174 -3.58 16.52 1.03
C LEU A 174 -2.39 16.95 1.90
N LEU A 175 -1.42 16.07 2.07
CA LEU A 175 -0.24 16.30 2.90
C LEU A 175 0.97 16.78 2.10
N GLU A 176 0.79 17.10 0.82
CA GLU A 176 1.87 17.50 -0.09
C GLU A 176 3.00 16.47 -0.16
N CYS A 177 2.68 15.21 0.16
CA CYS A 177 3.62 14.11 0.10
C CYS A 177 3.80 13.67 -1.34
N SER A 178 5.07 13.56 -1.70
CA SER A 178 5.49 12.99 -2.96
C SER A 178 5.14 11.49 -2.98
N PHE A 179 4.45 10.99 -4.03
CA PHE A 179 4.23 9.54 -4.25
C PHE A 179 4.32 9.14 -5.73
N ASN A 180 4.65 7.87 -6.01
CA ASN A 180 4.76 7.37 -7.39
C ASN A 180 4.16 5.97 -7.60
N ARG A 181 3.12 5.88 -8.44
CA ARG A 181 2.34 4.66 -8.77
C ARG A 181 1.65 4.09 -7.50
N PHE A 182 0.49 3.47 -7.60
CA PHE A 182 -0.10 2.62 -6.53
C PHE A 182 -0.21 1.16 -7.02
N HIS A 183 -0.66 0.25 -6.17
CA HIS A 183 -0.79 -1.20 -6.45
C HIS A 183 0.53 -1.96 -6.44
N CYS A 184 1.33 -1.70 -5.41
CA CYS A 184 2.47 -2.51 -5.02
C CYS A 184 2.52 -2.44 -3.50
N ALA A 185 2.28 -3.59 -2.87
CA ALA A 185 1.98 -3.64 -1.46
C ALA A 185 3.09 -3.03 -0.60
N GLY A 186 4.36 -3.37 -0.87
CA GLY A 186 5.48 -2.82 -0.09
C GLY A 186 5.57 -1.30 -0.17
N LYS A 187 5.24 -0.72 -1.32
CA LYS A 187 5.25 0.72 -1.50
C LYS A 187 4.04 1.39 -0.84
N ASP A 188 2.86 0.77 -0.92
CA ASP A 188 1.64 1.32 -0.31
C ASP A 188 1.76 1.25 1.24
N ALA A 189 2.41 0.21 1.78
CA ALA A 189 2.84 0.13 3.18
C ALA A 189 3.83 1.25 3.57
N ASN A 190 4.86 1.50 2.74
CA ASN A 190 5.83 2.58 3.01
C ASN A 190 5.14 3.95 3.09
N PHE A 191 4.32 4.29 2.11
CA PHE A 191 3.62 5.57 2.10
C PHE A 191 2.62 5.72 3.26
N THR A 192 2.01 4.62 3.69
CA THR A 192 1.20 4.61 4.92
C THR A 192 2.05 4.94 6.15
N GLN A 193 3.28 4.42 6.24
CA GLN A 193 4.19 4.62 7.37
C GLN A 193 4.84 6.00 7.42
N GLN A 194 5.15 6.61 6.25
CA GLN A 194 5.74 7.95 6.17
C GLN A 194 4.82 9.05 6.73
N ARG A 195 3.51 8.77 6.78
CA ARG A 195 2.48 9.75 7.14
C ARG A 195 2.26 9.93 8.63
N ASP A 196 2.50 8.88 9.41
CA ASP A 196 2.05 8.78 10.80
C ASP A 196 2.89 9.58 11.80
N GLN A 197 3.42 10.76 11.42
CA GLN A 197 4.57 11.36 12.10
C GLN A 197 4.42 12.85 12.47
N ALA A 198 3.18 13.32 12.69
CA ALA A 198 2.90 14.71 13.03
C ALA A 198 2.70 14.94 14.54
N GLY A 199 3.65 15.68 15.13
CA GLY A 199 3.74 16.11 16.54
C GLY A 199 4.97 15.49 17.21
N GLY A 200 5.61 16.12 18.21
CA GLY A 200 6.82 15.61 18.92
C GLY A 200 7.79 16.61 19.47
N ASP A 201 8.76 16.10 20.24
CA ASP A 201 9.92 16.89 20.65
C ASP A 201 10.58 17.44 19.38
N ARG A 202 11.01 18.71 19.39
CA ARG A 202 11.38 19.46 18.17
C ARG A 202 12.37 18.68 17.31
N ASP A 203 13.29 17.95 17.92
CA ASP A 203 14.32 17.19 17.22
C ASP A 203 13.77 15.90 16.59
N THR A 204 12.93 15.14 17.31
CA THR A 204 12.26 13.94 16.76
C THR A 204 11.28 14.33 15.65
N LEU A 205 10.52 15.41 15.83
CA LEU A 205 9.66 15.96 14.81
C LEU A 205 10.41 16.36 13.56
N ALA A 206 11.53 17.07 13.72
CA ALA A 206 12.34 17.54 12.60
C ALA A 206 12.90 16.35 11.79
N ILE A 207 13.32 15.27 12.46
CA ILE A 207 13.79 14.04 11.81
C ILE A 207 12.65 13.36 11.05
N LEU A 208 11.49 13.23 11.67
CA LEU A 208 10.33 12.56 11.09
C LEU A 208 9.74 13.34 9.90
N GLN A 209 9.65 14.67 10.00
CA GLN A 209 9.21 15.54 8.91
C GLN A 209 10.15 15.52 7.69
N GLN A 210 11.40 15.11 7.85
CA GLN A 210 12.31 14.94 6.73
C GLN A 210 12.01 13.69 5.89
N ILE A 211 11.32 12.68 6.45
CA ILE A 211 11.09 11.40 5.76
C ILE A 211 10.24 11.57 4.49
N PRO A 212 9.08 12.25 4.52
CA PRO A 212 8.28 12.47 3.31
C PRO A 212 8.99 13.35 2.26
N THR A 213 9.94 14.19 2.70
CA THR A 213 10.70 15.08 1.82
C THR A 213 11.92 14.42 1.18
N CYS A 214 12.27 13.20 1.61
CA CYS A 214 13.39 12.47 1.03
C CYS A 214 13.08 12.12 -0.44
N PRO A 215 14.03 12.34 -1.37
CA PRO A 215 13.82 12.05 -2.78
C PRO A 215 13.51 10.56 -2.98
N ILE A 216 12.42 10.27 -3.69
CA ILE A 216 12.01 8.90 -3.98
C ILE A 216 12.94 8.31 -5.04
N PRO A 217 13.55 7.11 -4.82
CA PRO A 217 14.64 6.58 -5.65
C PRO A 217 14.39 6.45 -7.16
N ARG A 218 13.14 6.56 -7.64
CA ARG A 218 12.78 6.52 -9.07
C ARG A 218 11.52 7.35 -9.35
N TRP A 219 11.55 8.64 -9.02
CA TRP A 219 10.46 9.54 -9.39
C TRP A 219 10.35 9.65 -10.91
N VAL A 220 9.16 9.38 -11.46
CA VAL A 220 8.84 9.69 -12.85
C VAL A 220 7.76 10.75 -12.79
N ASP A 221 8.02 11.89 -13.42
CA ASP A 221 7.08 13.00 -13.47
C ASP A 221 5.67 12.53 -13.88
N LEU A 222 4.68 12.92 -13.08
CA LEU A 222 3.28 12.54 -13.24
C LEU A 222 2.74 13.01 -14.61
N GLU A 223 3.17 14.17 -15.11
CA GLU A 223 2.76 14.70 -16.40
C GLU A 223 3.36 13.90 -17.56
N VAL A 224 4.66 13.65 -17.52
CA VAL A 224 5.37 12.82 -18.52
C VAL A 224 4.69 11.46 -18.65
N ARG A 225 4.32 10.86 -17.52
CA ARG A 225 3.67 9.56 -17.50
C ARG A 225 2.19 9.60 -17.90
N ALA A 226 1.47 10.67 -17.58
CA ALA A 226 0.11 10.87 -18.06
C ALA A 226 0.08 10.98 -19.59
N MET A 227 1.09 11.62 -20.18
CA MET A 227 1.30 11.66 -21.62
C MET A 227 1.58 10.28 -22.21
N GLU A 228 2.51 9.50 -21.67
CA GLU A 228 2.79 8.13 -22.13
C GLU A 228 1.55 7.22 -22.06
N LYS A 229 0.73 7.34 -21.00
CA LYS A 229 -0.52 6.58 -20.87
C LYS A 229 -1.55 7.01 -21.91
N ARG A 230 -1.68 8.32 -22.17
CA ARG A 230 -2.57 8.85 -23.23
C ARG A 230 -2.12 8.34 -24.59
N GLU A 231 -0.83 8.32 -24.86
CA GLU A 231 -0.25 7.83 -26.10
C GLU A 231 -0.48 6.33 -26.29
N LYS A 232 -0.17 5.49 -25.30
CA LYS A 232 -0.46 4.04 -25.35
C LYS A 232 -1.95 3.73 -25.49
N ARG A 233 -2.83 4.54 -24.89
CA ARG A 233 -4.30 4.42 -25.09
C ARG A 233 -4.70 4.82 -26.52
N ARG A 234 -4.05 5.84 -27.08
CA ARG A 234 -4.26 6.29 -28.46
C ARG A 234 -3.83 5.20 -29.44
N GLU A 235 -2.67 4.57 -29.24
CA GLU A 235 -2.16 3.45 -30.06
C GLU A 235 -3.07 2.22 -30.01
N ARG A 236 -3.61 1.90 -28.83
CA ARG A 236 -4.54 0.77 -28.62
C ARG A 236 -5.96 1.07 -29.06
N SER A 237 -6.28 2.33 -29.37
CA SER A 237 -7.60 2.70 -29.85
C SER A 237 -7.87 2.05 -31.20
N ARG A 238 -9.03 1.40 -31.34
CA ARG A 238 -9.49 0.84 -32.62
C ARG A 238 -9.50 1.88 -33.74
N LYS A 239 -9.67 3.16 -33.42
CA LYS A 239 -9.63 4.28 -34.38
C LYS A 239 -8.23 4.56 -34.93
N TYR A 240 -7.19 4.29 -34.16
CA TYR A 240 -5.80 4.39 -34.59
C TYR A 240 -5.38 3.13 -35.34
N GLN A 241 -5.71 1.95 -34.80
CA GLN A 241 -5.44 0.65 -35.44
C GLN A 241 -6.16 0.50 -36.78
N SER A 242 -7.36 1.08 -36.96
CA SER A 242 -8.06 1.02 -38.24
C SER A 242 -7.32 1.74 -39.37
N LYS A 243 -6.44 2.70 -39.05
CA LYS A 243 -5.61 3.39 -40.05
C LYS A 243 -4.50 2.51 -40.62
N THR A 244 -4.11 1.45 -39.90
CA THR A 244 -3.09 0.48 -40.33
C THR A 244 -3.69 -0.83 -40.85
N TRP A 245 -5.01 -0.97 -40.89
CA TRP A 245 -5.67 -2.15 -41.44
C TRP A 245 -5.73 -2.11 -42.96
N SER A 246 -5.50 -3.27 -43.60
CA SER A 246 -5.73 -3.46 -45.03
C SER A 246 -7.20 -3.22 -45.39
N LYS A 247 -7.47 -2.81 -46.63
CA LYS A 247 -8.84 -2.58 -47.15
C LYS A 247 -9.74 -3.81 -46.93
N GLU A 248 -9.21 -5.00 -47.19
CA GLU A 248 -9.91 -6.28 -47.01
C GLU A 248 -10.35 -6.51 -45.54
N LYS A 249 -9.50 -6.18 -44.57
CA LYS A 249 -9.83 -6.31 -43.14
C LYS A 249 -10.89 -5.28 -42.72
N GLN A 250 -10.86 -4.08 -43.28
CA GLN A 250 -11.88 -3.07 -43.03
C GLN A 250 -13.25 -3.51 -43.58
N GLU A 251 -13.30 -4.11 -44.77
CA GLU A 251 -14.52 -4.63 -45.38
C GLU A 251 -15.12 -5.79 -44.59
N LYS A 252 -14.30 -6.76 -44.16
CA LYS A 252 -14.74 -7.86 -43.28
C LYS A 252 -15.40 -7.35 -41.99
N ILE A 253 -14.83 -6.30 -41.39
CA ILE A 253 -15.38 -5.70 -40.16
C ILE A 253 -16.66 -4.91 -40.45
N ARG A 254 -16.76 -4.23 -41.60
CA ARG A 254 -18.00 -3.55 -42.03
C ARG A 254 -19.13 -4.55 -42.26
N ALA A 255 -18.85 -5.67 -42.94
CA ALA A 255 -19.82 -6.73 -43.17
C ALA A 255 -20.32 -7.37 -41.87
N ALA A 256 -19.40 -7.71 -40.95
CA ALA A 256 -19.75 -8.27 -39.65
C ALA A 256 -20.62 -7.33 -38.79
N ARG A 257 -20.41 -6.01 -38.89
CA ARG A 257 -21.25 -5.02 -38.20
C ARG A 257 -22.64 -4.90 -38.81
N LYS A 258 -22.77 -5.08 -40.13
CA LYS A 258 -24.05 -5.01 -40.84
C LYS A 258 -24.94 -6.20 -40.44
N LEU A 259 -24.37 -7.41 -40.49
CA LEU A 259 -25.01 -8.64 -39.99
C LEU A 259 -25.45 -8.53 -38.53
N LYS A 260 -24.58 -8.03 -37.65
CA LYS A 260 -24.92 -7.88 -36.23
C LYS A 260 -26.02 -6.85 -35.98
N LYS A 261 -26.15 -5.84 -36.84
CA LYS A 261 -27.21 -4.85 -36.76
C LYS A 261 -28.54 -5.44 -37.25
N GLU A 262 -28.50 -6.22 -38.32
CA GLU A 262 -29.66 -6.96 -38.85
C GLU A 262 -30.19 -7.99 -37.83
N ASP A 263 -29.30 -8.76 -37.17
CA ASP A 263 -29.67 -9.69 -36.08
C ASP A 263 -30.38 -8.99 -34.92
N ILE A 264 -29.87 -7.84 -34.46
CA ILE A 264 -30.48 -7.08 -33.37
C ILE A 264 -31.84 -6.52 -33.78
N THR A 265 -32.00 -6.15 -35.06
CA THR A 265 -33.26 -5.63 -35.57
C THR A 265 -34.31 -6.74 -35.68
N ASN A 266 -33.90 -7.97 -36.01
CA ASN A 266 -34.78 -9.14 -36.08
C ASN A 266 -35.19 -9.72 -34.71
N ILE A 267 -34.52 -9.34 -33.62
CA ILE A 267 -34.87 -9.75 -32.25
C ILE A 267 -35.90 -8.80 -31.61
N LEU A 268 -36.10 -7.61 -32.20
CA LEU A 268 -36.98 -6.55 -31.67
C LEU A 268 -38.30 -6.42 -32.43
N PHE A 269 -38.62 -7.36 -33.33
CA PHE A 269 -39.90 -7.47 -34.04
C PHE A 269 -40.53 -8.85 -33.85
#